data_AF-A0A2S4Z3H7-F1
#
_entry.id   AF-A0A2S4Z3H7-F1
#
_cell.length_a   1.000
_cell.length_b   1.000
_cell.length_c   1.000
_cell.angle_alpha   90.00
_cell.angle_beta   90.00
_cell.angle_gamma   90.00
#
_symmetry.space_group_name_H-M   'P 1'
#
loop_
_entity.id
_entity.type
_entity.pdbx_description
1 polymer ?
#
loop_
_entity_poly.entity_id
_entity_poly.type
_entity_poly.pdbx_seq_one_letter_code
_entity_poly.pdbx_strand_id
1 'polypeptide(L)'
;MSAPDGSPVGAERSIGQLFASATTELSALVHDEIALAKAQLKQDVKKGAVSGGAFSVAGAVLVFSLPMLNFALAYGIHAWTGGHNGRGGWNLGWCFLLSFAANVLIAGLLALLGVIFAKKAKKSKGPQKVAASMKETAGVLQKAKPHPRPVVPALEDRKPEAIEAVARSSS
;
A
#
# COMPACT_ATOMS: atom_id res chain seq x y z
N MET A 1 39.84 -34.62 44.68
CA MET A 1 40.43 -34.82 43.34
C MET A 1 39.39 -34.38 42.30
N SER A 2 39.74 -33.37 41.49
CA SER A 2 39.25 -32.91 40.16
C SER A 2 37.80 -33.16 39.71
N ALA A 3 37.08 -32.23 39.05
CA ALA A 3 37.50 -31.12 38.21
C ALA A 3 36.44 -29.98 38.18
N PRO A 4 36.83 -28.73 37.90
CA PRO A 4 35.90 -27.65 37.59
C PRO A 4 35.41 -27.79 36.15
N ASP A 5 34.09 -27.86 35.95
CA ASP A 5 33.47 -27.84 34.62
C ASP A 5 33.49 -26.40 34.10
N GLY A 6 34.65 -26.01 33.58
CA GLY A 6 34.84 -24.76 32.89
C GLY A 6 34.14 -24.85 31.54
N SER A 7 32.87 -24.41 31.48
CA SER A 7 32.34 -23.90 30.21
C SER A 7 33.33 -22.83 29.74
N PRO A 8 33.98 -22.97 28.56
CA PRO A 8 34.93 -21.98 28.11
C PRO A 8 34.16 -20.71 27.74
N VAL A 9 34.01 -19.81 28.71
CA VAL A 9 33.48 -18.45 28.53
C VAL A 9 34.46 -17.56 27.75
N GLY A 10 35.45 -18.17 27.07
CA GLY A 10 36.57 -17.50 26.43
C GLY A 10 37.26 -18.33 25.35
N ALA A 11 36.57 -19.28 24.72
CA ALA A 11 37.01 -19.69 23.39
C ALA A 11 36.72 -18.48 22.49
N GLU A 12 37.76 -17.72 22.13
CA GLU A 12 37.67 -16.53 21.28
C GLU A 12 36.73 -16.84 20.12
N ARG A 13 35.50 -16.32 20.18
CA ARG A 13 34.55 -16.56 19.11
C ARG A 13 35.18 -15.95 17.88
N SER A 14 35.57 -16.80 16.93
CA SER A 14 36.19 -16.38 15.67
C SER A 14 35.39 -15.18 15.13
N ILE A 15 36.07 -14.15 14.64
CA ILE A 15 35.42 -12.95 14.09
C ILE A 15 34.37 -13.35 13.04
N GLY A 16 34.60 -14.44 12.31
CA GLY A 16 33.61 -15.03 11.40
C GLY A 16 32.33 -15.55 12.09
N GLN A 17 32.44 -16.15 13.27
CA GLN A 17 31.27 -16.61 14.06
C GLN A 17 30.52 -15.46 14.76
N LEU A 18 31.19 -14.35 15.10
CA LEU A 18 30.54 -13.13 15.62
C LEU A 18 29.76 -12.43 14.50
N PHE A 19 30.39 -12.28 13.34
CA PHE A 19 29.76 -11.67 12.16
C PHE A 19 28.58 -12.52 11.65
N ALA A 20 28.72 -13.84 11.62
CA ALA A 20 27.64 -14.76 11.23
C ALA A 20 26.45 -14.67 12.19
N SER A 21 26.69 -14.60 13.51
CA SER A 21 25.62 -14.41 14.50
C SER A 21 24.95 -13.04 14.39
N ALA A 22 25.72 -11.96 14.27
CA ALA A 22 25.18 -10.61 14.10
C ALA A 22 24.33 -10.50 12.81
N THR A 23 24.78 -11.10 11.71
CA THR A 23 24.02 -11.14 10.45
C THR A 23 22.72 -11.95 10.58
N THR A 24 22.76 -13.01 11.38
CA THR A 24 21.57 -13.84 11.65
C THR A 24 20.53 -13.07 12.49
N GLU A 25 20.96 -12.36 13.53
CA GLU A 25 20.07 -11.54 14.37
C GLU A 25 19.47 -10.36 13.58
N LEU A 26 20.26 -9.70 12.74
CA LEU A 26 19.77 -8.67 11.84
C LEU A 26 18.75 -9.23 10.83
N SER A 27 18.99 -10.43 10.30
CA SER A 27 18.05 -11.09 9.40
C SER A 27 16.74 -11.43 10.10
N ALA A 28 16.79 -11.87 11.36
CA ALA A 28 15.60 -12.12 12.18
C ALA A 28 14.81 -10.83 12.44
N LEU A 29 15.48 -9.74 12.81
CA LEU A 29 14.85 -8.44 13.05
C LEU A 29 14.15 -7.89 11.80
N VAL A 30 14.82 -7.96 10.63
CA VAL A 30 14.22 -7.54 9.36
C VAL A 30 12.99 -8.39 9.02
N HIS A 31 13.02 -9.69 9.30
CA HIS A 31 11.88 -10.56 9.06
C HIS A 31 10.67 -10.19 9.93
N ASP A 32 10.91 -9.83 11.19
CA ASP A 32 9.87 -9.37 12.11
C ASP A 32 9.29 -8.02 11.68
N GLU A 33 10.12 -7.06 11.25
CA GLU A 33 9.65 -5.76 10.75
C GLU A 33 8.81 -5.91 9.48
N ILE A 34 9.20 -6.83 8.58
CA ILE A 34 8.41 -7.17 7.39
C ILE A 34 7.10 -7.86 7.80
N ALA A 35 7.13 -8.77 8.77
CA ALA A 35 5.93 -9.44 9.26
C ALA A 35 4.94 -8.43 9.85
N LEU A 36 5.44 -7.47 10.62
CA LEU A 36 4.65 -6.37 11.18
C LEU A 36 4.09 -5.47 10.08
N ALA A 37 4.93 -4.98 9.16
CA ALA A 37 4.51 -4.16 8.03
C ALA A 37 3.45 -4.86 7.18
N LYS A 38 3.60 -6.18 6.97
CA LYS A 38 2.60 -7.00 6.27
C LYS A 38 1.30 -7.11 7.05
N ALA A 39 1.34 -7.23 8.38
CA ALA A 39 0.15 -7.23 9.22
C ALA A 39 -0.57 -5.88 9.16
N GLN A 40 0.17 -4.77 9.23
CA GLN A 40 -0.38 -3.41 9.12
C GLN A 40 -0.99 -3.18 7.73
N LEU A 41 -0.30 -3.58 6.67
CA LEU A 41 -0.79 -3.44 5.30
C LEU A 41 -2.05 -4.28 5.06
N LYS A 42 -2.14 -5.49 5.62
CA LYS A 42 -3.37 -6.30 5.60
C LYS A 42 -4.53 -5.62 6.35
N GLN A 43 -4.25 -5.01 7.51
CA GLN A 43 -5.25 -4.26 8.26
C GLN A 43 -5.73 -3.03 7.48
N ASP A 44 -4.82 -2.30 6.83
CA ASP A 44 -5.14 -1.14 6.02
C ASP A 44 -5.95 -1.52 4.78
N VAL A 45 -5.59 -2.61 4.11
CA VAL A 45 -6.38 -3.16 3.00
C VAL A 45 -7.77 -3.58 3.48
N LYS A 46 -7.88 -4.25 4.64
CA LYS A 46 -9.18 -4.65 5.20
C LYS A 46 -10.03 -3.42 5.53
N LYS A 47 -9.46 -2.41 6.18
CA LYS A 47 -10.14 -1.14 6.51
C LYS A 47 -10.56 -0.40 5.24
N GLY A 48 -9.67 -0.33 4.25
CA GLY A 48 -9.95 0.29 2.94
C GLY A 48 -11.02 -0.46 2.14
N ALA A 49 -11.04 -1.80 2.20
CA ALA A 49 -12.05 -2.61 1.55
C ALA A 49 -13.42 -2.48 2.21
N VAL A 50 -13.48 -2.51 3.54
CA VAL A 50 -14.73 -2.33 4.30
C VAL A 50 -15.29 -0.94 4.07
N SER A 51 -14.47 0.11 4.20
CA SER A 51 -14.93 1.48 3.96
C SER A 51 -15.30 1.69 2.49
N GLY A 52 -14.49 1.22 1.55
CA GLY A 52 -14.77 1.31 0.11
C GLY A 52 -16.07 0.60 -0.28
N GLY A 53 -16.30 -0.59 0.26
CA GLY A 53 -17.54 -1.34 0.07
C GLY A 53 -18.76 -0.61 0.67
N ALA A 54 -18.65 -0.14 1.91
CA ALA A 54 -19.72 0.60 2.57
C ALA A 54 -20.07 1.90 1.83
N PHE A 55 -19.06 2.65 1.36
CA PHE A 55 -19.27 3.86 0.55
C PHE A 55 -19.94 3.54 -0.80
N SER A 56 -19.62 2.40 -1.41
CA SER A 56 -20.24 1.98 -2.66
C SER A 56 -21.73 1.65 -2.47
N VAL A 57 -22.07 0.92 -1.41
CA VAL A 57 -23.46 0.63 -1.05
C VAL A 57 -24.22 1.91 -0.68
N ALA A 58 -23.62 2.77 0.14
CA ALA A 58 -24.22 4.06 0.49
C ALA A 58 -24.47 4.94 -0.75
N GLY A 59 -23.53 4.98 -1.68
CA GLY A 59 -23.69 5.66 -2.97
C GLY A 59 -24.83 5.08 -3.80
N ALA A 60 -24.95 3.75 -3.88
CA ALA A 60 -26.04 3.09 -4.58
C ALA A 60 -27.40 3.41 -3.94
N VAL A 61 -27.50 3.37 -2.62
CA VAL A 61 -28.73 3.73 -1.88
C VAL A 61 -29.10 5.19 -2.13
N LEU A 62 -28.13 6.11 -2.08
CA LEU A 62 -28.38 7.53 -2.39
C LEU A 62 -28.91 7.72 -3.81
N VAL A 63 -28.28 7.10 -4.81
CA VAL A 63 -28.74 7.16 -6.20
C VAL A 63 -30.14 6.57 -6.35
N PHE A 64 -30.41 5.42 -5.73
CA PHE A 64 -31.73 4.78 -5.76
C PHE A 64 -32.81 5.61 -5.05
N SER A 65 -32.43 6.41 -4.05
CA SER A 65 -33.35 7.31 -3.33
C SER A 65 -33.68 8.61 -4.07
N LEU A 66 -32.92 8.98 -5.12
CA LEU A 66 -33.10 10.23 -5.86
C LEU A 66 -34.53 10.48 -6.37
N PRO A 67 -35.26 9.49 -6.93
CA PRO A 67 -36.64 9.71 -7.34
C PRO A 67 -37.53 10.12 -6.16
N MET A 68 -37.43 9.43 -5.02
CA MET A 68 -38.21 9.79 -3.83
C MET A 68 -37.80 11.14 -3.24
N LEU A 69 -36.51 11.46 -3.23
CA LEU A 69 -36.04 12.78 -2.82
C LEU A 69 -36.62 13.89 -3.70
N ASN A 70 -36.73 13.64 -5.02
CA ASN A 70 -37.30 14.59 -5.96
C ASN A 70 -38.81 14.80 -5.72
N PHE A 71 -39.56 13.72 -5.43
CA PHE A 71 -40.96 13.83 -5.00
C PHE A 71 -41.08 14.63 -3.71
N ALA A 72 -40.28 14.32 -2.69
CA ALA A 72 -40.30 15.01 -1.41
C ALA A 72 -40.00 16.51 -1.56
N LEU A 73 -38.99 16.88 -2.36
CA LEU A 73 -38.67 18.27 -2.66
C LEU A 73 -39.79 18.96 -3.43
N ALA A 74 -40.36 18.32 -4.45
CA ALA A 74 -41.42 18.91 -5.26
C ALA A 74 -42.66 19.21 -4.42
N TYR A 75 -43.10 18.26 -3.59
CA TYR A 75 -44.20 18.46 -2.65
C TYR A 75 -43.85 19.49 -1.56
N GLY A 76 -42.60 19.52 -1.09
CA GLY A 76 -42.13 20.51 -0.14
C GLY A 76 -42.19 21.94 -0.70
N ILE A 77 -41.73 22.15 -1.93
CA ILE A 77 -41.80 23.44 -2.63
C ILE A 77 -43.26 23.84 -2.87
N HIS A 78 -44.11 22.88 -3.28
CA HIS A 78 -45.53 23.15 -3.50
C HIS A 78 -46.25 23.54 -2.20
N ALA A 79 -45.95 22.86 -1.09
CA ALA A 79 -46.48 23.21 0.23
C ALA A 79 -46.03 24.62 0.67
N TRP A 80 -44.74 24.94 0.50
CA TRP A 80 -44.18 26.23 0.88
C TRP A 80 -44.73 27.41 0.05
N THR A 81 -45.03 27.19 -1.23
CA THR A 81 -45.59 28.21 -2.14
C THR A 81 -47.10 28.47 -1.95
N GLY A 82 -47.70 27.92 -0.89
CA GLY A 82 -49.10 28.20 -0.54
C GLY A 82 -50.11 27.19 -1.05
N GLY A 83 -49.67 26.00 -1.50
CA GLY A 83 -50.55 24.90 -1.89
C GLY A 83 -51.50 24.44 -0.76
N HIS A 84 -51.11 24.59 0.50
CA HIS A 84 -51.96 24.27 1.65
C HIS A 84 -52.95 25.41 2.02
N ASN A 85 -52.73 26.64 1.55
CA ASN A 85 -53.48 27.83 1.98
C ASN A 85 -54.60 28.22 0.99
N GLY A 86 -54.90 27.36 0.00
CA GLY A 86 -55.96 27.59 -0.99
C GLY A 86 -55.69 28.69 -2.02
N ARG A 87 -54.54 29.37 -1.99
CA ARG A 87 -54.20 30.49 -2.88
C ARG A 87 -53.62 30.08 -4.25
N GLY A 88 -53.79 28.82 -4.65
CA GLY A 88 -53.23 28.29 -5.89
C GLY A 88 -51.71 28.16 -5.83
N GLY A 89 -51.23 27.01 -5.35
CA GLY A 89 -49.80 26.70 -5.34
C GLY A 89 -49.21 26.70 -6.76
N TRP A 90 -47.89 26.82 -6.86
CA TRP A 90 -47.21 26.77 -8.15
C TRP A 90 -47.50 25.45 -8.87
N ASN A 91 -47.56 25.46 -10.20
CA ASN A 91 -47.84 24.24 -10.97
C ASN A 91 -46.81 23.15 -10.60
N LEU A 92 -47.30 21.95 -10.31
CA LEU A 92 -46.50 20.85 -9.79
C LEU A 92 -45.31 20.51 -10.69
N GLY A 93 -45.45 20.67 -12.01
CA GLY A 93 -44.37 20.50 -12.99
C GLY A 93 -43.19 21.43 -12.74
N TRP A 94 -43.42 22.71 -12.41
CA TRP A 94 -42.34 23.63 -12.05
C TRP A 94 -41.63 23.24 -10.76
N CYS A 95 -42.36 22.69 -9.78
CA CYS A 95 -41.78 22.19 -8.53
C CYS A 95 -40.86 20.98 -8.79
N PHE A 96 -41.26 20.04 -9.65
CA PHE A 96 -40.40 18.93 -10.06
C PHE A 96 -39.16 19.40 -10.82
N LEU A 97 -39.31 20.40 -11.70
CA LEU A 97 -38.20 20.94 -12.47
C LEU A 97 -37.19 21.68 -11.57
N LEU A 98 -37.67 22.45 -10.59
CA LEU A 98 -36.81 23.08 -9.57
C LEU A 98 -36.09 22.04 -8.70
N SER A 99 -36.80 20.99 -8.28
CA SER A 99 -36.24 19.91 -7.46
C SER A 99 -35.14 19.16 -8.21
N PHE A 100 -35.37 18.90 -9.50
CA PHE A 100 -34.36 18.32 -10.37
C PHE A 100 -33.15 19.24 -10.53
N ALA A 101 -33.39 20.53 -10.80
CA ALA A 101 -32.32 21.52 -10.91
C ALA A 101 -31.48 21.61 -9.62
N ALA A 102 -32.12 21.59 -8.45
CA ALA A 102 -31.43 21.58 -7.15
C ALA A 102 -30.54 20.33 -6.99
N ASN A 103 -31.05 19.14 -7.34
CA ASN A 103 -30.26 17.91 -7.31
C ASN A 103 -29.07 17.95 -8.29
N VAL A 104 -29.26 18.50 -9.49
CA VAL A 104 -28.18 18.68 -10.48
C VAL A 104 -27.10 19.64 -9.96
N LEU A 105 -27.49 20.74 -9.31
CA LEU A 105 -26.53 21.67 -8.70
C LEU A 105 -25.71 21.01 -7.59
N ILE A 106 -26.37 20.27 -6.71
CA ILE A 106 -25.72 19.51 -5.64
C ILE A 106 -24.76 18.47 -6.24
N ALA A 107 -25.21 17.69 -7.23
CA ALA A 107 -24.38 16.71 -7.93
C ALA A 107 -23.15 17.36 -8.60
N GLY A 108 -23.35 18.51 -9.24
CA GLY A 108 -22.26 19.30 -9.84
C GLY A 108 -21.23 19.77 -8.80
N LEU A 109 -21.69 20.23 -7.64
CA LEU A 109 -20.82 20.65 -6.54
C LEU A 109 -20.03 19.47 -5.95
N LEU A 110 -20.69 18.33 -5.71
CA LEU A 110 -20.01 17.10 -5.25
C LEU A 110 -18.99 16.60 -6.28
N ALA A 111 -19.33 16.64 -7.57
CA ALA A 111 -18.41 16.26 -8.64
C ALA A 111 -17.19 17.19 -8.68
N LEU A 112 -17.39 18.51 -8.53
CA LEU A 112 -16.30 19.48 -8.48
C LEU A 112 -15.37 19.23 -7.29
N LEU A 113 -15.93 19.01 -6.10
CA LEU A 113 -15.16 18.64 -4.91
C LEU A 113 -14.39 17.35 -5.14
N GLY A 114 -15.05 16.31 -5.65
CA GLY A 114 -14.42 15.03 -5.99
C GLY A 114 -13.23 15.18 -6.95
N VAL A 115 -13.38 16.02 -7.98
CA VAL A 115 -12.29 16.33 -8.92
C VAL A 115 -11.15 17.09 -8.23
N ILE A 116 -11.44 18.04 -7.34
CA ILE A 116 -10.41 18.77 -6.59
C ILE A 116 -9.63 17.81 -5.67
N PHE A 117 -10.31 16.94 -4.93
CA PHE A 117 -9.67 15.93 -4.09
C PHE A 117 -8.86 14.92 -4.93
N ALA A 118 -9.40 14.46 -6.06
CA ALA A 118 -8.70 13.56 -6.96
C ALA A 118 -7.45 14.22 -7.56
N LYS A 119 -7.52 15.50 -7.95
CA LYS A 119 -6.35 16.26 -8.41
C LYS A 119 -5.30 16.38 -7.30
N LYS A 120 -5.72 16.63 -6.06
CA LYS A 120 -4.82 16.71 -4.89
C LYS A 120 -4.13 15.35 -4.64
N ALA A 121 -4.88 14.26 -4.69
CA ALA A 121 -4.35 12.90 -4.56
C ALA A 121 -3.42 12.49 -5.73
N LYS A 122 -3.72 12.92 -6.96
CA LYS A 122 -2.82 12.71 -8.12
C LYS A 122 -1.54 13.53 -8.01
N LYS A 123 -1.60 14.73 -7.39
CA LYS A 123 -0.42 15.57 -7.17
C LYS A 123 0.51 14.96 -6.11
N SER A 124 -0.03 14.25 -5.11
CA SER A 124 0.77 13.38 -4.23
C SER A 124 1.21 12.11 -4.98
N LYS A 125 2.17 12.25 -5.90
CA LYS A 125 2.75 11.16 -6.69
C LYS A 125 3.50 10.10 -5.85
N GLY A 126 3.48 10.17 -4.52
CA GLY A 126 4.23 9.28 -3.62
C GLY A 126 3.92 7.79 -3.84
N PRO A 127 2.66 7.35 -3.63
CA PRO A 127 2.30 5.94 -3.77
C PRO A 127 2.44 5.41 -5.20
N GLN A 128 2.09 6.21 -6.21
CA GLN A 128 2.19 5.81 -7.62
C GLN A 128 3.64 5.71 -8.12
N LYS A 129 4.53 6.62 -7.70
CA LYS A 129 5.96 6.53 -8.06
C LYS A 129 6.62 5.31 -7.45
N VAL A 130 6.34 5.01 -6.19
CA VAL A 130 6.87 3.82 -5.51
C VAL A 130 6.39 2.54 -6.19
N ALA A 131 5.10 2.45 -6.54
CA ALA A 131 4.58 1.30 -7.28
C ALA A 131 5.19 1.17 -8.68
N ALA A 132 5.41 2.29 -9.40
CA ALA A 132 6.04 2.29 -10.71
C ALA A 132 7.51 1.86 -10.65
N SER A 133 8.30 2.39 -9.71
CA SER A 133 9.70 1.99 -9.51
C SER A 133 9.82 0.53 -9.12
N MET A 134 8.94 0.00 -8.27
CA MET A 134 8.91 -1.43 -7.92
C MET A 134 8.63 -2.31 -9.15
N LYS A 135 7.71 -1.90 -10.02
CA LYS A 135 7.38 -2.62 -11.25
C LYS A 135 8.52 -2.59 -12.27
N GLU A 136 9.22 -1.46 -12.37
CA GLU A 136 10.41 -1.30 -13.21
C GLU A 136 11.54 -2.22 -12.71
N THR A 137 11.84 -2.19 -11.41
CA THR A 137 12.84 -3.07 -10.79
C THR A 137 12.51 -4.55 -10.98
N ALA A 138 11.25 -4.94 -10.82
CA ALA A 138 10.80 -6.31 -11.10
C ALA A 138 10.99 -6.70 -12.57
N GLY A 139 10.72 -5.78 -13.50
CA GLY A 139 10.93 -5.98 -14.93
C GLY A 139 12.40 -6.15 -15.30
N VAL A 140 13.30 -5.41 -14.64
CA VAL A 140 14.76 -5.55 -14.82
C VAL A 140 15.25 -6.88 -14.25
N LEU A 141 14.80 -7.28 -13.04
CA LEU A 141 15.16 -8.57 -12.45
C LEU A 141 14.66 -9.77 -13.26
N GLN A 142 13.47 -9.69 -13.85
CA GLN A 142 12.95 -10.75 -14.72
C GLN A 142 13.73 -10.87 -16.04
N LYS A 143 14.29 -9.76 -16.54
CA LYS A 143 15.15 -9.77 -17.75
C LYS A 143 16.58 -10.21 -17.47
N ALA A 144 17.04 -10.11 -16.23
CA ALA A 144 18.35 -10.61 -15.82
C ALA A 144 18.29 -12.15 -15.69
N LYS A 145 18.72 -12.88 -16.73
CA LYS A 145 18.98 -14.32 -16.61
C LYS A 145 19.99 -14.57 -15.47
N PRO A 146 19.73 -15.53 -14.57
CA PRO A 146 20.73 -15.99 -13.61
C PRO A 146 21.96 -16.44 -14.38
N HIS A 147 23.07 -15.71 -14.27
CA HIS A 147 24.32 -16.16 -14.85
C HIS A 147 24.79 -17.37 -14.04
N PRO A 148 24.93 -18.56 -14.67
CA PRO A 148 25.62 -19.67 -14.02
C PRO A 148 27.02 -19.17 -13.71
N ARG A 149 27.40 -19.12 -12.42
CA ARG A 149 28.79 -18.91 -12.04
C ARG A 149 29.60 -19.99 -12.78
N PRO A 150 30.58 -19.64 -13.62
CA PRO A 150 31.53 -20.62 -14.10
C PRO A 150 32.21 -21.20 -12.85
N VAL A 151 31.88 -22.45 -12.53
CA VAL A 151 32.70 -23.26 -11.63
C VAL A 151 34.02 -23.46 -12.37
N VAL A 152 34.99 -22.59 -12.09
CA VAL A 152 36.37 -22.74 -12.54
C VAL A 152 36.88 -24.07 -11.98
N PRO A 153 37.24 -25.07 -12.82
CA PRO A 153 37.84 -26.33 -12.37
C PRO A 153 39.32 -26.19 -11.96
N ALA A 154 39.73 -25.04 -11.41
CA ALA A 154 41.14 -24.66 -11.32
C ALA A 154 41.67 -24.53 -9.88
N LEU A 155 41.10 -25.26 -8.92
CA LEU A 155 41.68 -25.38 -7.58
C LEU A 155 42.32 -26.76 -7.31
N GLU A 156 42.16 -27.74 -8.21
CA GLU A 156 42.74 -29.08 -8.03
C GLU A 156 44.23 -29.15 -8.44
N ASP A 157 44.74 -28.21 -9.24
CA ASP A 157 46.09 -28.26 -9.82
C ASP A 157 47.09 -27.25 -9.22
N ARG A 158 46.77 -26.66 -8.05
CA ARG A 158 47.78 -25.92 -7.29
C ARG A 158 48.65 -26.89 -6.49
N LYS A 159 49.62 -27.49 -7.20
CA LYS A 159 50.78 -28.17 -6.62
C LYS A 159 51.43 -27.34 -5.49
N PRO A 160 51.99 -27.98 -4.45
CA PRO A 160 52.52 -27.34 -3.25
C PRO A 160 53.77 -26.46 -3.48
N GLU A 161 54.27 -26.31 -4.71
CA GLU A 161 55.48 -25.53 -5.00
C GLU A 161 55.24 -24.01 -4.95
N ALA A 162 54.03 -23.54 -5.28
CA ALA A 162 53.71 -22.11 -5.29
C ALA A 162 53.51 -21.50 -3.89
N ILE A 163 53.13 -22.32 -2.90
CA ILE A 163 53.00 -21.88 -1.50
C ILE A 163 54.37 -21.78 -0.80
N GLU A 164 55.37 -22.54 -1.25
CA GLU A 164 56.74 -22.48 -0.71
C GLU A 164 57.54 -21.30 -1.29
N ALA A 165 57.26 -20.92 -2.54
CA ALA A 165 57.87 -19.76 -3.19
C ALA A 165 57.44 -18.42 -2.56
N VAL A 166 56.20 -18.33 -2.06
CA VAL A 166 55.71 -17.10 -1.39
C VAL A 166 56.22 -16.98 0.05
N ALA A 167 56.56 -18.09 0.70
CA ALA A 167 57.09 -18.11 2.06
C ALA A 167 58.59 -17.76 2.13
N ARG A 168 59.38 -18.01 1.07
CA ARG A 168 60.82 -17.66 1.03
C ARG A 168 61.12 -16.18 0.72
N SER A 169 60.17 -15.41 0.22
CA SER A 169 60.41 -14.02 -0.20
C SER A 169 60.24 -12.98 0.92
N SER A 170 59.92 -13.41 2.15
CA SER A 170 59.68 -12.52 3.30
C SER A 170 60.61 -12.79 4.48
N SER A 171 61.84 -13.24 4.23
CA SER A 171 62.92 -13.30 5.22
C SER A 171 64.15 -12.58 4.70
#